data_AF-A0A8M8UQP2-F1
#
_entry.id   AF-A0A8M8UQP2-F1
#
_cell.length_a   1.000
_cell.length_b   1.000
_cell.length_c   1.000
_cell.angle_alpha   90.00
_cell.angle_beta   90.00
_cell.angle_gamma   90.00
#
_symmetry.space_group_name_H-M   'P 1'
#
loop_
_entity.id
_entity.type
_entity.pdbx_description
1 polymer ?
#
loop_
_entity_poly.entity_id
_entity_poly.type
_entity_poly.pdbx_seq_one_letter_code
_entity_poly.pdbx_strand_id
1 'polypeptide(L)'
;MVNKNVKDSTNMGRATTSTILRSPSNSKITKRSVQATNSSMMDNIPRELLIEILCRLAHTSFTDIHNAKLSCKDFHEAAEDPCVYQNMSLDNFPLVAWKPLTEKEEAFLTKCQDCQNPEIPYRQAVLDYFTGKGP
;
A
#
# COMPACT_ATOMS: atom_id res chain seq x y z
N MET A 1 12.05 -39.84 44.65
CA MET A 1 11.14 -40.97 44.92
C MET A 1 9.84 -40.72 44.16
N VAL A 2 9.68 -41.36 42.99
CA VAL A 2 9.01 -42.67 42.76
C VAL A 2 7.48 -42.53 42.91
N ASN A 3 6.75 -42.38 41.80
CA ASN A 3 6.06 -43.43 41.01
C ASN A 3 4.79 -43.95 41.71
N LYS A 4 3.59 -43.92 41.10
CA LYS A 4 2.97 -44.91 40.17
C LYS A 4 1.61 -44.31 39.76
N ASN A 5 1.11 -44.24 38.52
CA ASN A 5 0.90 -45.20 37.41
C ASN A 5 -0.20 -46.25 37.66
N VAL A 6 -0.96 -46.56 36.59
CA VAL A 6 -1.93 -47.67 36.35
C VAL A 6 -3.38 -47.37 36.78
N LYS A 7 -4.37 -47.12 35.90
CA LYS A 7 -5.02 -47.85 34.76
C LYS A 7 -6.30 -48.61 35.17
N ASP A 8 -7.17 -48.71 34.16
CA ASP A 8 -8.29 -49.66 33.95
C ASP A 8 -9.67 -49.29 34.50
N SER A 9 -10.80 -49.57 33.85
CA SER A 9 -11.20 -49.90 32.46
C SER A 9 -12.73 -50.17 32.52
N THR A 10 -13.41 -50.24 31.36
CA THR A 10 -14.77 -50.83 31.11
C THR A 10 -15.99 -50.02 31.59
N ASN A 11 -17.11 -49.84 30.86
CA ASN A 11 -17.81 -50.71 29.88
C ASN A 11 -18.81 -49.85 29.04
N MET A 12 -18.80 -49.92 27.70
CA MET A 12 -19.77 -50.58 26.77
C MET A 12 -21.22 -50.03 26.64
N GLY A 13 -21.59 -49.68 25.39
CA GLY A 13 -22.94 -49.51 24.83
C GLY A 13 -23.21 -48.06 24.36
N ARG A 14 -23.66 -47.72 23.14
CA ARG A 14 -24.32 -48.40 22.02
C ARG A 14 -24.09 -47.55 20.75
N ALA A 15 -23.95 -48.18 19.59
CA ALA A 15 -23.80 -47.53 18.28
C ALA A 15 -25.12 -46.93 17.78
N THR A 16 -25.05 -45.79 17.06
CA THR A 16 -26.10 -45.36 16.14
C THR A 16 -25.46 -44.61 14.97
N THR A 17 -25.31 -45.30 13.85
CA THR A 17 -24.84 -44.76 12.57
C THR A 17 -26.02 -44.18 11.80
N SER A 18 -26.00 -42.87 11.50
CA SER A 18 -26.88 -42.27 10.50
C SER A 18 -26.08 -41.92 9.24
N THR A 19 -26.18 -42.78 8.24
CA THR A 19 -25.60 -42.58 6.91
C THR A 19 -26.47 -41.62 6.11
N ILE A 20 -25.96 -40.44 5.77
CA ILE A 20 -26.62 -39.51 4.83
C ILE A 20 -26.25 -39.95 3.40
N LEU A 21 -27.23 -40.47 2.67
CA LEU A 21 -27.15 -40.77 1.24
C LEU A 21 -27.09 -39.46 0.42
N ARG A 22 -25.95 -39.19 -0.23
CA ARG A 22 -25.80 -38.08 -1.18
C ARG A 22 -25.99 -38.60 -2.60
N SER A 23 -27.07 -38.19 -3.26
CA SER A 23 -27.29 -38.44 -4.69
C SER A 23 -26.47 -37.44 -5.53
N PRO A 24 -25.86 -37.85 -6.66
CA PRO A 24 -25.18 -36.92 -7.56
C PRO A 24 -26.15 -36.40 -8.62
N SER A 25 -26.47 -35.10 -8.59
CA SER A 25 -27.13 -34.42 -9.70
C SER A 25 -26.08 -33.94 -10.72
N ASN A 26 -25.97 -34.66 -11.83
CA ASN A 26 -25.19 -34.24 -12.99
C ASN A 26 -25.94 -33.12 -13.72
N SER A 27 -25.59 -31.86 -13.46
CA SER A 27 -25.93 -30.75 -14.36
C SER A 27 -24.66 -30.36 -15.13
N LYS A 28 -24.65 -30.65 -16.43
CA LYS A 28 -23.63 -30.15 -17.36
C LYS A 28 -23.88 -28.65 -17.54
N ILE A 29 -23.30 -27.85 -16.67
CA ILE A 29 -23.24 -26.39 -16.84
C ILE A 29 -22.19 -26.12 -17.92
N THR A 30 -22.64 -25.88 -19.14
CA THR A 30 -21.83 -25.31 -20.21
C THR A 30 -21.41 -23.91 -19.75
N LYS A 31 -20.18 -23.77 -19.25
CA LYS A 31 -19.57 -22.47 -18.91
C LYS A 31 -19.45 -21.67 -20.21
N ARG A 32 -20.41 -20.79 -20.48
CA ARG A 32 -20.19 -19.70 -21.42
C ARG A 32 -19.13 -18.80 -20.79
N SER A 33 -17.91 -18.88 -21.31
CA SER A 33 -16.88 -17.89 -21.03
C SER A 33 -17.32 -16.59 -21.67
N VAL A 34 -18.05 -15.77 -20.91
CA VAL A 34 -18.14 -14.34 -21.22
C VAL A 34 -16.75 -13.81 -20.96
N GLN A 35 -15.99 -13.55 -22.02
CA GLN A 35 -14.73 -12.85 -21.92
C GLN A 35 -15.05 -11.40 -21.53
N ALA A 36 -15.25 -11.18 -20.23
CA ALA A 36 -15.38 -9.85 -19.67
C ALA A 36 -14.07 -9.14 -19.97
N THR A 37 -14.11 -8.18 -20.89
CA THR A 37 -13.09 -7.16 -20.95
C THR A 37 -13.16 -6.46 -19.59
N ASN A 38 -12.20 -6.75 -18.71
CA ASN A 38 -12.07 -6.09 -17.42
C ASN A 38 -11.62 -4.65 -17.66
N SER A 39 -12.47 -3.81 -18.26
CA SER A 39 -12.17 -2.38 -18.35
C SER A 39 -12.32 -1.83 -16.96
N SER A 40 -11.23 -1.35 -16.38
CA SER A 40 -11.29 -0.70 -15.08
C SER A 40 -12.06 0.62 -15.23
N MET A 41 -12.69 1.11 -14.16
CA MET A 41 -13.27 2.46 -14.19
C MET A 41 -12.20 3.51 -14.54
N MET A 42 -10.94 3.25 -14.18
CA MET A 42 -9.80 4.11 -14.45
C MET A 42 -9.49 4.24 -15.94
N ASP A 43 -9.85 3.24 -16.77
CA ASP A 43 -9.65 3.29 -18.23
C ASP A 43 -10.47 4.41 -18.88
N ASN A 44 -11.50 4.93 -18.18
CA ASN A 44 -12.33 6.03 -18.66
C ASN A 44 -11.77 7.42 -18.30
N ILE A 45 -10.70 7.48 -17.49
CA ILE A 45 -10.07 8.73 -17.05
C ILE A 45 -8.75 8.88 -17.81
N PRO A 46 -8.55 9.97 -18.58
CA PRO A 46 -7.26 10.29 -19.17
C PRO A 46 -6.15 10.29 -18.11
N ARG A 47 -5.01 9.70 -18.45
CA ARG A 47 -3.87 9.55 -17.54
C ARG A 47 -3.40 10.90 -16.98
N GLU A 48 -3.47 11.94 -17.79
CA GLU A 48 -3.09 13.30 -17.43
C GLU A 48 -3.96 13.85 -16.31
N LEU A 49 -5.27 13.58 -16.34
CA LEU A 49 -6.18 13.98 -15.27
C LEU A 49 -5.91 13.20 -13.98
N LEU A 50 -5.52 11.93 -14.10
CA LEU A 50 -5.12 11.12 -12.96
C LEU A 50 -3.88 11.69 -12.28
N ILE A 51 -2.87 12.05 -13.07
CA ILE A 51 -1.64 12.70 -12.58
C ILE A 51 -1.98 14.05 -11.94
N GLU A 52 -2.85 14.87 -12.55
CA GLU A 52 -3.23 16.16 -11.99
C GLU A 52 -3.90 16.03 -10.61
N ILE A 53 -4.83 15.09 -10.46
CA ILE A 53 -5.46 14.79 -9.17
C ILE A 53 -4.39 14.40 -8.15
N LEU A 54 -3.42 13.56 -8.54
CA LEU A 54 -2.31 13.17 -7.69
C LEU A 54 -1.38 14.34 -7.37
N CYS A 55 -1.07 15.26 -8.30
CA CYS A 55 -0.26 16.45 -7.98
C CYS A 55 -0.98 17.34 -6.94
N ARG A 56 -2.31 17.45 -6.99
CA ARG A 56 -3.10 18.17 -5.98
C ARG A 56 -3.08 17.47 -4.62
N LEU A 57 -3.26 16.14 -4.61
CA LEU A 57 -3.15 15.35 -3.38
C LEU A 57 -1.75 15.43 -2.78
N ALA A 58 -0.72 15.37 -3.63
CA ALA A 58 0.68 15.47 -3.25
C ALA A 58 0.98 16.74 -2.47
N HIS A 59 0.46 17.88 -2.92
CA HIS A 59 0.61 19.16 -2.25
C HIS A 59 -0.04 19.18 -0.85
N THR A 60 -1.06 18.35 -0.62
CA THR A 60 -1.81 18.35 0.66
C THR A 60 -1.38 17.24 1.62
N SER A 61 -0.93 16.09 1.11
CA SER A 61 -0.77 14.88 1.91
C SER A 61 0.11 13.84 1.21
N PHE A 62 1.32 13.65 1.75
CA PHE A 62 2.17 12.52 1.37
C PHE A 62 1.49 11.17 1.63
N THR A 63 0.76 11.04 2.74
CA THR A 63 0.13 9.78 3.15
C THR A 63 -0.95 9.35 2.16
N ASP A 64 -1.73 10.29 1.61
CA ASP A 64 -2.75 9.97 0.62
C ASP A 64 -2.14 9.49 -0.70
N ILE A 65 -1.00 10.06 -1.11
CA ILE A 65 -0.24 9.55 -2.27
C ILE A 65 0.33 8.17 -2.01
N HIS A 66 0.88 7.92 -0.81
CA HIS A 66 1.35 6.60 -0.45
C HIS A 66 0.23 5.56 -0.53
N ASN A 67 -0.95 5.88 0.02
CA ASN A 67 -2.12 5.01 -0.03
C ASN A 67 -2.64 4.81 -1.46
N ALA A 68 -2.68 5.87 -2.27
CA ALA A 68 -3.06 5.79 -3.68
C ALA A 68 -2.16 4.81 -4.46
N LYS A 69 -0.84 4.91 -4.27
CA LYS A 69 0.15 4.00 -4.88
C LYS A 69 -0.04 2.53 -4.51
N LEU A 70 -0.54 2.25 -3.31
CA LEU A 70 -0.81 0.90 -2.84
C LEU A 70 -2.18 0.36 -3.28
N SER A 71 -3.08 1.23 -3.74
CA SER A 71 -4.48 0.87 -4.01
C SER A 71 -4.68 0.14 -5.34
N CYS A 72 -4.09 0.64 -6.44
CA CYS A 72 -4.21 0.03 -7.76
C CYS A 72 -3.03 0.36 -8.67
N LYS A 73 -2.92 -0.40 -9.76
CA LYS A 73 -1.85 -0.24 -10.75
C LYS A 73 -1.87 1.14 -11.42
N ASP A 74 -3.05 1.65 -11.79
CA ASP A 74 -3.15 2.93 -12.51
C ASP A 74 -2.68 4.10 -11.64
N PHE A 75 -3.09 4.13 -10.37
CA PHE A 75 -2.58 5.12 -9.41
C PHE A 75 -1.10 4.94 -9.14
N HIS A 76 -0.61 3.71 -9.01
CA HIS A 76 0.82 3.46 -8.84
C HIS A 76 1.61 4.08 -9.99
N GLU A 77 1.26 3.75 -11.23
CA GLU A 77 2.01 4.23 -12.39
C GLU A 77 1.80 5.74 -12.66
N ALA A 78 0.67 6.33 -12.26
CA ALA A 78 0.45 7.76 -12.38
C ALA A 78 1.18 8.56 -11.29
N ALA A 79 1.27 8.02 -10.07
CA ALA A 79 1.97 8.66 -8.95
C ALA A 79 3.50 8.63 -9.12
N GLU A 80 4.03 7.82 -10.03
CA GLU A 80 5.45 7.83 -10.39
C GLU A 80 5.83 8.98 -11.34
N ASP A 81 4.86 9.76 -11.83
CA ASP A 81 5.12 10.91 -12.69
C ASP A 81 5.93 12.01 -11.96
N PRO A 82 6.94 12.63 -12.60
CA PRO A 82 7.74 13.69 -12.00
C PRO A 82 6.93 14.87 -11.42
N CYS A 83 5.78 15.23 -12.02
CA CYS A 83 4.91 16.30 -11.48
C CYS A 83 4.49 16.02 -10.04
N VAL A 84 4.23 14.75 -9.70
CA VAL A 84 3.75 14.37 -8.37
C VAL A 84 4.83 14.62 -7.33
N TYR A 85 6.08 14.28 -7.63
CA TYR A 85 7.23 14.54 -6.75
C TYR A 85 7.58 16.02 -6.68
N GLN A 86 7.45 16.75 -7.79
CA GLN A 86 7.63 18.20 -7.82
C GLN A 86 6.66 18.92 -6.87
N ASN A 87 5.42 18.42 -6.74
CA ASN A 87 4.36 19.02 -5.93
C ASN A 87 4.21 18.38 -4.54
N MET A 88 5.05 17.42 -4.19
CA MET A 88 4.91 16.67 -2.94
C MET A 88 5.17 17.56 -1.73
N SER A 89 4.20 17.66 -0.82
CA SER A 89 4.42 18.22 0.51
C SER A 89 5.39 17.35 1.27
N LEU A 90 6.39 17.99 1.88
CA LEU A 90 7.38 17.32 2.67
C LEU A 90 7.11 17.49 4.18
N ASP A 91 5.91 17.93 4.59
CA ASP A 91 5.57 18.25 5.99
C ASP A 91 5.75 17.07 6.96
N ASN A 92 5.61 15.85 6.44
CA ASN A 92 5.85 14.62 7.20
C ASN A 92 7.34 14.31 7.44
N PHE A 93 8.24 15.04 6.79
CA PHE A 93 9.70 14.87 6.91
C PHE A 93 10.29 15.98 7.77
N PRO A 94 11.10 15.63 8.79
CA PRO A 94 11.64 16.62 9.70
C PRO A 94 12.61 17.55 8.98
N LEU A 95 12.45 18.87 9.20
CA LEU A 95 13.42 19.87 8.75
C LEU A 95 14.78 19.69 9.43
N VAL A 96 14.76 19.41 10.75
CA VAL A 96 15.94 19.04 11.54
C VAL A 96 15.66 17.68 12.16
N ALA A 97 16.35 16.65 11.68
CA ALA A 97 16.16 15.30 12.15
C ALA A 97 16.98 15.04 13.44
N TRP A 98 16.32 14.61 14.51
CA TRP A 98 16.98 14.22 15.77
C TRP A 98 17.66 12.84 15.66
N LYS A 99 17.29 12.08 14.63
CA LYS A 99 17.88 10.80 14.24
C LYS A 99 18.27 10.88 12.77
N PRO A 100 19.26 10.11 12.31
CA PRO A 100 19.53 9.98 10.88
C PRO A 100 18.27 9.57 10.12
N LEU A 101 18.12 10.11 8.91
CA LEU A 101 17.09 9.64 7.98
C LEU A 101 17.35 8.18 7.62
N THR A 102 16.28 7.45 7.35
CA THR A 102 16.40 6.11 6.76
C THR A 102 16.77 6.21 5.29
N GLU A 103 17.42 5.18 4.75
CA GLU A 103 17.77 5.10 3.32
C GLU A 103 16.57 5.37 2.39
N LYS A 104 15.36 4.95 2.80
CA LYS A 104 14.13 5.18 2.05
C LYS A 104 13.71 6.65 2.06
N GLU A 105 13.84 7.33 3.20
CA GLU A 105 13.53 8.76 3.31
C GLU A 105 14.56 9.58 2.52
N GLU A 106 15.84 9.24 2.60
CA GLU A 106 16.90 9.89 1.81
C GLU A 106 16.67 9.72 0.31
N ALA A 107 16.39 8.50 -0.16
CA ALA A 107 16.09 8.24 -1.56
C ALA A 107 14.84 8.98 -2.04
N PHE A 108 13.82 9.08 -1.18
CA PHE A 108 12.61 9.83 -1.47
C PHE A 108 12.86 11.34 -1.59
N LEU A 109 13.60 11.94 -0.65
CA LEU A 109 13.95 13.37 -0.70
C LEU A 109 14.85 13.68 -1.91
N THR A 110 15.79 12.79 -2.22
CA THR A 110 16.62 12.88 -3.43
C THR A 110 15.76 12.87 -4.68
N LYS A 111 14.76 11.97 -4.77
CA LYS A 111 13.83 11.96 -5.90
C LYS A 111 13.01 13.25 -6.00
N CYS A 112 12.57 13.82 -4.88
CA CYS A 112 11.87 15.10 -4.88
C CYS A 112 12.79 16.24 -5.37
N GLN A 113 14.06 16.23 -4.97
CA GLN A 113 15.06 17.17 -5.44
C GLN A 113 15.31 17.04 -6.95
N ASP A 114 15.46 15.82 -7.45
CA ASP A 114 15.66 15.53 -8.88
C ASP A 114 14.46 15.99 -9.73
N CYS A 115 13.25 15.93 -9.16
CA CYS A 115 12.02 16.45 -9.77
C CYS A 115 11.80 17.95 -9.51
N GLN A 116 12.81 18.66 -8.99
CA GLN A 116 12.78 20.10 -8.74
C GLN A 116 11.65 20.55 -7.79
N ASN A 117 11.38 19.76 -6.75
CA ASN A 117 10.45 20.16 -5.70
C ASN A 117 10.96 21.44 -5.00
N PRO A 118 10.16 22.52 -4.96
CA PRO A 118 10.59 23.81 -4.43
C PRO A 118 10.74 23.84 -2.91
N GLU A 119 10.13 22.90 -2.18
CA GLU A 119 10.31 22.83 -0.73
C GLU A 119 11.73 22.40 -0.34
N ILE A 120 12.43 21.61 -1.16
CA ILE A 120 13.80 21.16 -0.89
C ILE A 120 14.76 22.36 -0.71
N PRO A 121 14.95 23.26 -1.71
CA PRO A 121 15.82 24.41 -1.55
C PRO A 121 15.28 25.41 -0.51
N TYR A 122 13.96 25.56 -0.37
CA TYR A 122 13.38 26.41 0.66
C TYR A 122 13.79 25.96 2.07
N ARG A 123 13.65 24.66 2.36
CA ARG A 123 14.03 24.06 3.64
C ARG A 123 15.51 24.22 3.92
N GLN A 124 16.36 24.00 2.90
CA GLN A 124 17.80 24.21 3.04
C GLN A 124 18.12 25.67 3.38
N ALA A 125 17.50 26.64 2.70
CA ALA A 125 17.70 28.06 2.98
C ALA A 125 17.25 28.46 4.40
N VAL A 126 16.17 27.87 4.91
CA VAL A 126 15.73 28.07 6.30
C VAL A 126 16.78 27.56 7.28
N LEU A 127 17.35 26.37 7.04
CA LEU A 127 18.42 25.81 7.88
C LEU A 127 19.67 26.68 7.85
N ASP A 128 20.08 27.13 6.67
CA ASP A 128 21.25 27.98 6.46
C ASP A 128 21.11 29.30 7.23
N TYR A 129 19.93 29.92 7.17
CA TYR A 129 19.61 31.13 7.94
C TYR A 129 19.77 30.93 9.46
N PHE A 130 19.19 29.86 10.03
CA PHE A 130 19.26 29.62 11.47
C PHE A 130 20.62 29.08 11.95
N THR A 131 21.43 28.52 11.06
CA THR A 131 22.79 28.04 11.39
C THR A 131 23.87 29.08 11.15
N GLY A 132 23.50 30.29 10.68
CA GLY A 132 24.45 31.36 10.38
C GLY A 132 25.32 31.08 9.16
N LYS A 133 24.95 30.07 8.36
CA LYS A 133 25.56 29.78 7.06
C LYS A 133 24.87 30.66 6.01
N GLY A 134 25.08 31.97 6.10
CA GLY A 134 24.62 32.88 5.04
C GLY A 134 25.35 32.59 3.72
N PRO A 135 24.81 33.09 2.58
CA PRO A 135 25.53 33.06 1.31
C PRO A 135 26.89 33.78 1.38
#